data_AF-A0A6V8PL27-F1
#
_entry.id   AF-A0A6V8PL27-F1
#
_cell.length_a   1.000
_cell.length_b   1.000
_cell.length_c   1.000
_cell.angle_alpha   90.00
_cell.angle_beta   90.00
_cell.angle_gamma   90.00
#
_symmetry.space_group_name_H-M   'P 1'
#
loop_
_entity.id
_entity.type
_entity.pdbx_description
1 polymer ?
#
loop_
_entity_poly.entity_id
_entity_poly.type
_entity_poly.pdbx_seq_one_letter_code
_entity_poly.pdbx_strand_id
1 'polypeptide(L)'
;AGMAADLYETYVVTLVAAMLLAATVFGYESKWVQFPLLLGGISILASIIGTFAVRLGKSQYIMGALYKGLAVSGILAAGAFYVVSVRLISSLTGTDAGVFTAGSLFLTALIGLALTGLIVMITEYFTSKSFAPVKHIAAASQTGHGTNVIAGLAVSMKSTAPPVIVIVG
;
A
#
# COMPACT_ATOMS: atom_id res chain seq x y z
N ALA A 1 7.49 -17.94 -7.01
CA ALA A 1 7.62 -18.46 -5.63
C ALA A 1 8.21 -17.42 -4.68
N GLY A 2 9.36 -16.81 -4.97
CA GLY A 2 10.02 -15.85 -4.06
C GLY A 2 9.22 -14.59 -3.71
N MET A 3 8.75 -13.82 -4.70
CA MET A 3 8.03 -12.55 -4.46
C MET A 3 6.76 -12.71 -3.60
N ALA A 4 6.00 -13.80 -3.79
CA ALA A 4 4.79 -14.04 -2.99
C ALA A 4 5.13 -14.41 -1.53
N ALA A 5 6.25 -15.13 -1.31
CA ALA A 5 6.71 -15.48 0.04
C ALA A 5 7.24 -14.25 0.78
N ASP A 6 7.97 -13.36 0.10
CA ASP A 6 8.47 -12.09 0.65
C ASP A 6 7.32 -11.16 1.09
N LEU A 7 6.28 -11.06 0.26
CA LEU A 7 5.06 -10.32 0.61
C LEU A 7 4.28 -10.97 1.77
N TYR A 8 4.21 -12.29 1.81
CA TYR A 8 3.57 -13.02 2.91
C TYR A 8 4.32 -12.80 4.24
N GLU A 9 5.64 -12.90 4.22
CA GLU A 9 6.49 -12.66 5.40
C GLU A 9 6.30 -11.23 5.92
N THR A 10 6.44 -10.23 5.06
CA THR A 10 6.24 -8.82 5.42
C THR A 10 4.83 -8.57 5.97
N TYR A 11 3.81 -9.18 5.37
CA TYR A 11 2.42 -9.06 5.83
C TYR A 11 2.20 -9.68 7.21
N VAL A 12 2.68 -10.91 7.44
CA VAL A 12 2.52 -11.59 8.73
C VAL A 12 3.30 -10.87 9.83
N VAL A 13 4.53 -10.44 9.55
CA VAL A 13 5.38 -9.74 10.53
C VAL A 13 4.74 -8.42 10.96
N THR A 14 4.25 -7.61 10.02
CA THR A 14 3.60 -6.32 10.35
C THR A 14 2.28 -6.49 11.10
N LEU A 15 1.48 -7.50 10.72
CA LEU A 15 0.21 -7.82 11.40
C LEU A 15 0.47 -8.28 12.85
N VAL A 16 1.38 -9.24 13.04
CA VAL A 16 1.73 -9.74 14.37
C VAL A 16 2.36 -8.64 15.24
N ALA A 17 3.21 -7.78 14.67
CA ALA A 17 3.78 -6.65 15.39
C ALA A 17 2.70 -5.68 15.91
N ALA A 18 1.70 -5.36 15.09
CA ALA A 18 0.57 -4.52 15.51
C ALA A 18 -0.27 -5.19 16.61
N MET A 19 -0.51 -6.50 16.51
CA MET A 19 -1.21 -7.28 17.55
C MET A 19 -0.43 -7.30 18.87
N LEU A 20 0.88 -7.51 18.82
CA LEU A 20 1.74 -7.52 20.01
C LEU A 20 1.76 -6.14 20.67
N LEU A 21 1.86 -5.05 19.90
CA LEU A 21 1.77 -3.70 20.43
C LEU A 21 0.41 -3.45 21.12
N ALA A 22 -0.69 -3.89 20.50
CA ALA A 22 -2.00 -3.76 21.10
C ALA A 22 -2.13 -4.57 22.40
N ALA A 23 -1.61 -5.80 22.41
CA ALA A 23 -1.66 -6.68 23.58
C ALA A 23 -0.83 -6.15 24.75
N THR A 24 0.33 -5.53 24.50
CA THR A 24 1.19 -4.98 25.56
C THR A 24 0.65 -3.70 26.16
N VAL A 25 -0.02 -2.86 25.36
CA VAL A 25 -0.56 -1.57 25.81
C VAL A 25 -1.96 -1.70 26.42
N PHE A 26 -2.83 -2.50 25.82
CA PHE A 26 -4.25 -2.60 26.19
C PHE A 26 -4.65 -3.94 26.81
N GLY A 27 -3.74 -4.91 26.89
CA GLY A 27 -4.00 -6.25 27.43
C GLY A 27 -4.44 -7.26 26.37
N TYR A 28 -4.24 -8.55 26.67
CA TYR A 28 -4.47 -9.66 25.75
C TYR A 28 -5.94 -9.88 25.37
N GLU A 29 -6.88 -9.57 26.25
CA GLU A 29 -8.33 -9.73 25.98
C GLU A 29 -8.93 -8.53 25.25
N SER A 30 -8.12 -7.51 24.95
CA SER A 30 -8.62 -6.30 24.34
C SER A 30 -9.02 -6.48 22.88
N LYS A 31 -10.13 -5.86 22.47
CA LYS A 31 -10.60 -5.85 21.08
C LYS A 31 -9.60 -5.19 20.12
N TRP A 32 -8.65 -4.41 20.63
CA TRP A 32 -7.55 -3.80 19.87
C TRP A 32 -6.63 -4.84 19.22
N VAL A 33 -6.47 -6.03 19.82
CA VAL A 33 -5.67 -7.12 19.26
C VAL A 33 -6.31 -7.72 17.99
N GLN A 34 -7.65 -7.70 17.90
CA GLN A 34 -8.39 -8.24 16.76
C GLN A 34 -8.48 -7.24 15.58
N PHE A 35 -8.22 -5.96 15.82
CA PHE A 35 -8.40 -4.91 14.82
C PHE A 35 -7.52 -5.07 13.57
N PRO A 36 -6.20 -5.33 13.66
CA PRO A 36 -5.37 -5.57 12.47
C PRO A 36 -5.85 -6.78 11.65
N LEU A 37 -6.33 -7.83 12.32
CA LEU A 37 -6.85 -9.04 11.68
C LEU A 37 -8.13 -8.76 10.88
N LEU A 38 -9.04 -7.97 11.45
CA LEU A 38 -10.29 -7.56 10.79
C LEU A 38 -10.01 -6.69 9.55
N LEU A 39 -9.11 -5.71 9.66
CA LEU A 39 -8.70 -4.90 8.51
C LEU A 39 -8.07 -5.77 7.41
N GLY A 40 -7.21 -6.72 7.78
CA GLY A 40 -6.61 -7.67 6.86
C GLY A 40 -7.65 -8.50 6.10
N GLY A 41 -8.59 -9.12 6.83
CA GLY A 41 -9.65 -9.95 6.24
C GLY A 41 -10.54 -9.17 5.27
N ILE A 42 -10.92 -7.94 5.63
CA ILE A 42 -11.74 -7.08 4.77
C ILE A 42 -10.96 -6.62 3.53
N SER A 43 -9.66 -6.36 3.67
CA SER A 43 -8.80 -5.99 2.53
C SER A 43 -8.70 -7.11 1.51
N ILE A 44 -8.70 -8.38 1.95
CA ILE A 44 -8.73 -9.54 1.05
C ILE A 44 -10.04 -9.55 0.25
N LEU A 45 -11.19 -9.37 0.92
CA LEU A 45 -12.49 -9.32 0.24
C LEU A 45 -12.57 -8.15 -0.75
N ALA A 46 -12.11 -6.96 -0.36
CA ALA A 46 -12.05 -5.79 -1.22
C ALA A 46 -11.14 -6.02 -2.44
N SER A 47 -10.02 -6.72 -2.26
CA SER A 47 -9.10 -7.08 -3.34
C SER A 47 -9.73 -8.08 -4.30
N ILE A 48 -10.40 -9.12 -3.80
CA ILE A 48 -11.14 -10.08 -4.64
C ILE A 48 -12.17 -9.34 -5.50
N ILE A 49 -12.96 -8.45 -4.91
CA ILE A 49 -13.95 -7.66 -5.65
C ILE A 49 -13.25 -6.74 -6.68
N GLY A 50 -12.14 -6.11 -6.30
CA GLY A 50 -11.36 -5.24 -7.18
C GLY A 50 -10.77 -5.95 -8.40
N THR A 51 -10.42 -7.24 -8.29
CA THR A 51 -9.91 -8.01 -9.45
C THR A 51 -10.91 -8.08 -10.60
N PHE A 52 -12.22 -8.15 -10.31
CA PHE A 52 -13.26 -8.16 -11.34
C PHE A 52 -13.34 -6.84 -12.14
N ALA A 53 -12.83 -5.74 -11.59
CA ALA A 53 -12.77 -4.44 -12.25
C ALA A 53 -11.57 -4.28 -13.19
N VAL A 54 -10.58 -5.18 -13.13
CA VAL A 54 -9.42 -5.20 -14.04
C VAL A 54 -9.88 -5.72 -15.41
N ARG A 55 -10.37 -4.81 -16.25
CA ARG A 55 -10.75 -5.10 -17.64
C ARG A 55 -9.93 -4.25 -18.60
N LEU A 56 -9.32 -4.92 -19.59
CA LEU A 56 -8.64 -4.23 -20.69
C LEU A 56 -9.65 -3.46 -21.54
N GLY A 57 -9.36 -2.19 -21.78
CA GLY A 57 -10.11 -1.36 -22.72
C GLY A 57 -9.59 -1.48 -24.15
N LYS A 58 -10.22 -0.72 -25.06
CA LYS A 58 -9.86 -0.66 -26.50
C LYS A 58 -8.40 -0.27 -26.76
N SER A 59 -7.78 0.49 -25.84
CA SER A 59 -6.40 0.97 -25.96
C SER A 59 -5.32 -0.08 -25.62
N GLN A 60 -5.67 -1.30 -25.21
CA GLN A 60 -4.73 -2.37 -24.80
C GLN A 60 -3.67 -1.95 -23.76
N TYR A 61 -3.90 -0.85 -23.03
CA TYR A 61 -2.99 -0.35 -22.01
C TYR A 61 -3.17 -1.13 -20.70
N ILE A 62 -2.27 -2.09 -20.48
CA ILE A 62 -2.32 -3.04 -19.36
C ILE A 62 -2.19 -2.32 -18.01
N MET A 63 -1.29 -1.35 -17.89
CA MET A 63 -1.08 -0.62 -16.63
C MET A 63 -2.32 0.15 -16.19
N GLY A 64 -3.07 0.76 -17.13
CA GLY A 64 -4.32 1.46 -16.80
C GLY A 64 -5.41 0.52 -16.27
N ALA A 65 -5.46 -0.72 -16.77
CA ALA A 65 -6.38 -1.73 -16.23
C ALA A 65 -6.00 -2.14 -14.80
N LEU A 66 -4.70 -2.27 -14.52
CA LEU A 66 -4.18 -2.54 -13.17
C LEU A 66 -4.47 -1.38 -12.21
N TYR A 67 -4.28 -0.12 -12.62
CA TYR A 67 -4.65 1.05 -11.81
C TYR A 67 -6.13 1.09 -11.48
N LYS A 68 -6.99 0.75 -12.45
CA LYS A 68 -8.42 0.68 -12.21
C LYS A 68 -8.76 -0.38 -11.15
N GLY A 69 -8.14 -1.55 -11.22
CA GLY A 69 -8.29 -2.59 -10.20
C GLY A 69 -7.84 -2.12 -8.83
N LEU A 70 -6.64 -1.55 -8.73
CA LEU A 70 -6.06 -1.02 -7.50
C LEU A 70 -6.92 0.09 -6.90
N ALA A 71 -7.42 1.01 -7.72
CA ALA A 71 -8.28 2.10 -7.28
C ALA A 71 -9.62 1.56 -6.76
N VAL A 72 -10.23 0.60 -7.44
CA VAL A 72 -11.49 -0.01 -7.01
C VAL A 72 -11.31 -0.78 -5.69
N SER A 73 -10.26 -1.62 -5.59
CA SER A 73 -9.97 -2.32 -4.33
C SER A 73 -9.65 -1.36 -3.20
N GLY A 74 -8.91 -0.28 -3.48
CA GLY A 74 -8.56 0.74 -2.49
C GLY A 74 -9.77 1.52 -1.99
N ILE A 75 -10.65 1.98 -2.88
CA ILE A 75 -11.88 2.69 -2.50
C ILE A 75 -12.81 1.78 -1.69
N LEU A 76 -12.96 0.51 -2.09
CA LEU A 76 -13.75 -0.46 -1.34
C LEU A 76 -13.13 -0.73 0.04
N ALA A 77 -11.81 -0.88 0.12
CA ALA A 77 -11.11 -1.04 1.39
C ALA A 77 -11.27 0.18 2.29
N ALA A 78 -11.15 1.41 1.76
CA ALA A 78 -11.36 2.64 2.51
C ALA A 78 -12.78 2.73 3.09
N GLY A 79 -13.80 2.46 2.27
CA GLY A 79 -15.19 2.44 2.75
C GLY A 79 -15.41 1.40 3.85
N ALA A 80 -14.82 0.22 3.70
CA ALA A 80 -14.94 -0.83 4.70
C ALA A 80 -14.14 -0.53 5.99
N PHE A 81 -12.97 0.10 5.88
CA PHE A 81 -12.18 0.56 7.04
C PHE A 81 -12.95 1.55 7.89
N TYR A 82 -13.67 2.49 7.27
CA TYR A 82 -14.54 3.42 8.00
C TYR A 82 -15.59 2.68 8.86
N VAL A 83 -16.29 1.71 8.26
CA VAL A 83 -17.30 0.92 8.96
C VAL A 83 -16.70 0.14 10.13
N VAL A 84 -15.51 -0.44 9.95
CA VAL A 84 -14.81 -1.20 10.99
C VAL A 84 -14.35 -0.29 12.13
N SER A 85 -13.75 0.86 11.81
CA SER A 85 -13.29 1.82 12.81
C SER A 85 -14.45 2.36 13.66
N VAL A 86 -15.60 2.68 13.06
CA VAL A 86 -16.79 3.12 13.79
C VAL A 86 -17.37 1.99 14.64
N ARG A 87 -17.49 0.77 14.09
CA ARG A 87 -18.02 -0.38 14.83
C ARG A 87 -17.15 -0.77 16.02
N LEU A 88 -15.83 -0.77 15.86
CA LEU A 88 -14.90 -1.08 16.94
C LEU A 88 -15.07 -0.09 18.10
N ILE A 89 -15.09 1.21 17.82
CA ILE A 89 -15.24 2.24 18.85
C ILE A 89 -16.62 2.24 19.48
N SER A 90 -17.69 2.03 18.71
CA SER A 90 -19.04 1.89 19.28
C SER A 90 -19.19 0.65 20.17
N SER A 91 -18.33 -0.35 19.99
CA SER A 91 -18.32 -1.60 20.78
C SER A 91 -17.37 -1.55 21.97
N LEU A 92 -16.64 -0.43 22.15
CA LEU A 92 -15.75 -0.18 23.28
C LEU A 92 -16.49 0.75 24.26
N THR A 93 -16.89 0.22 25.42
CA THR A 93 -17.53 0.98 26.51
C THR A 93 -16.56 1.11 27.69
N GLY A 94 -16.29 2.34 28.14
CA GLY A 94 -15.49 2.63 29.35
C GLY A 94 -14.04 3.05 29.10
N THR A 95 -13.19 2.89 30.13
CA THR A 95 -11.77 3.30 30.21
C THR A 95 -10.85 2.68 29.14
N ASP A 96 -11.31 1.67 28.39
CA ASP A 96 -10.61 1.09 27.22
C ASP A 96 -10.75 1.91 25.93
N ALA A 97 -11.62 2.93 25.93
CA ALA A 97 -11.74 3.94 24.87
C ALA A 97 -10.61 4.98 24.94
N GLY A 98 -9.42 4.56 25.38
CA GLY A 98 -8.28 5.43 25.59
C GLY A 98 -7.89 6.15 24.30
N VAL A 99 -7.87 7.49 24.37
CA VAL A 99 -7.19 8.49 23.52
C VAL A 99 -7.54 8.51 22.01
N PHE A 100 -7.92 7.38 21.40
CA PHE A 100 -8.11 7.25 19.95
C PHE A 100 -9.58 7.42 19.57
N THR A 101 -9.82 8.31 18.61
CA THR A 101 -11.14 8.59 18.04
C THR A 101 -11.35 7.76 16.76
N ALA A 102 -12.59 7.53 16.36
CA ALA A 102 -12.89 6.75 15.14
C ALA A 102 -12.26 7.44 13.92
N GLY A 103 -12.25 8.77 13.94
CA GLY A 103 -11.57 9.60 12.97
C GLY A 103 -10.06 9.40 12.93
N SER A 104 -9.36 9.27 14.08
CA SER A 104 -7.91 9.06 14.08
C SER A 104 -7.54 7.67 13.56
N LEU A 105 -8.30 6.62 13.93
CA LEU A 105 -8.06 5.28 13.40
C LEU A 105 -8.30 5.20 11.90
N PHE A 106 -9.41 5.79 11.43
CA PHE A 106 -9.74 5.83 10.02
C PHE A 106 -8.68 6.62 9.23
N LEU A 107 -8.25 7.77 9.77
CA LEU A 107 -7.25 8.61 9.14
C LEU A 107 -5.90 7.91 9.05
N THR A 108 -5.47 7.18 10.08
CA THR A 108 -4.24 6.36 10.03
C THR A 108 -4.33 5.26 8.97
N ALA A 109 -5.46 4.55 8.89
CA ALA A 109 -5.67 3.52 7.85
C ALA A 109 -5.70 4.14 6.44
N LEU A 110 -6.30 5.33 6.29
CA LEU A 110 -6.36 6.07 5.04
C LEU A 110 -4.99 6.57 4.59
N ILE A 111 -4.15 7.03 5.53
CA ILE A 111 -2.74 7.37 5.25
C ILE A 111 -2.02 6.15 4.69
N GLY A 112 -2.12 4.97 5.34
CA GLY A 112 -1.48 3.75 4.83
C GLY A 112 -1.93 3.38 3.41
N LEU A 113 -3.23 3.54 3.11
CA LEU A 113 -3.77 3.31 1.78
C LEU A 113 -3.25 4.34 0.76
N ALA A 114 -3.21 5.62 1.13
CA ALA A 114 -2.69 6.70 0.29
C ALA A 114 -1.20 6.52 -0.01
N LEU A 115 -0.40 6.16 1.01
CA LEU A 115 1.02 5.84 0.87
C LEU A 115 1.24 4.71 -0.13
N THR A 116 0.42 3.65 -0.05
CA THR A 116 0.49 2.53 -1.00
C THR A 116 0.25 3.01 -2.43
N GLY A 117 -0.77 3.84 -2.66
CA GLY A 117 -1.05 4.43 -3.98
C GLY A 117 0.09 5.33 -4.48
N LEU A 118 0.64 6.18 -3.61
CA LEU A 118 1.75 7.07 -3.94
C LEU A 118 3.02 6.30 -4.32
N ILE A 119 3.35 5.25 -3.56
CA ILE A 119 4.50 4.39 -3.87
C ILE A 119 4.31 3.74 -5.24
N VAL A 120 3.12 3.20 -5.55
CA VAL A 120 2.85 2.61 -6.87
C VAL A 120 3.02 3.63 -8.01
N MET A 121 2.54 4.87 -7.84
CA MET A 121 2.71 5.93 -8.84
C MET A 121 4.18 6.32 -9.04
N ILE A 122 4.93 6.45 -7.94
CA ILE A 122 6.37 6.74 -7.99
C ILE A 122 7.11 5.60 -8.69
N THR A 123 6.83 4.34 -8.31
CA THR A 123 7.45 3.17 -8.94
C THR A 123 7.18 3.13 -10.43
N GLU A 124 5.95 3.42 -10.88
CA GLU A 124 5.66 3.47 -12.32
C GLU A 124 6.44 4.59 -13.02
N TYR A 125 6.53 5.79 -12.44
CA TYR A 125 7.27 6.90 -13.04
C TYR A 125 8.73 6.55 -13.35
N PHE A 126 9.39 5.80 -12.47
CA PHE A 126 10.79 5.38 -12.66
C PHE A 126 10.95 4.08 -13.48
N THR A 127 9.89 3.31 -13.73
CA THR A 127 9.97 2.01 -14.40
C THR A 127 9.25 1.93 -15.76
N SER A 128 8.31 2.83 -16.04
CA SER A 128 7.54 2.82 -17.28
C SER A 128 8.27 3.54 -18.42
N LYS A 129 8.25 2.92 -19.60
CA LYS A 129 8.91 3.40 -20.84
C LYS A 129 8.35 4.73 -21.35
N SER A 130 7.19 5.14 -20.85
CA SER A 130 6.54 6.39 -21.22
C SER A 130 7.18 7.62 -20.57
N PHE A 131 7.87 7.44 -19.44
CA PHE A 131 8.43 8.54 -18.65
C PHE A 131 9.89 8.85 -18.97
N ALA A 132 10.30 10.06 -18.58
CA ALA A 132 11.64 10.59 -18.81
C ALA A 132 12.79 9.74 -18.25
N PRO A 133 12.70 9.14 -17.03
CA PRO A 133 13.82 8.37 -16.48
C PRO A 133 14.21 7.17 -17.35
N VAL A 134 13.22 6.41 -17.83
CA VAL A 134 13.45 5.23 -18.68
C VAL A 134 13.86 5.64 -20.09
N LYS A 135 13.29 6.71 -20.64
CA LYS A 135 13.70 7.27 -21.95
C LYS A 135 15.15 7.76 -21.93
N HIS A 136 15.60 8.34 -20.83
CA HIS A 136 17.00 8.77 -20.66
C HIS A 136 17.97 7.59 -20.67
N ILE A 137 17.64 6.49 -19.99
CA ILE A 137 18.42 5.25 -20.02
C ILE A 137 18.46 4.65 -21.44
N ALA A 138 17.32 4.64 -22.14
CA ALA A 138 17.24 4.17 -23.52
C ALA A 138 18.07 5.02 -24.49
N ALA A 139 18.10 6.35 -24.31
CA ALA A 139 18.95 7.24 -25.10
C ALA A 139 20.44 7.01 -24.79
N ALA A 140 20.80 6.81 -23.52
CA ALA A 140 22.16 6.47 -23.11
C ALA A 140 22.65 5.14 -23.70
N SER A 141 21.75 4.22 -24.05
CA SER A 141 22.10 2.98 -24.74
C SER A 141 22.66 3.18 -26.15
N GLN A 142 22.38 4.34 -26.79
CA GLN A 142 22.93 4.65 -28.12
C GLN A 142 24.42 5.00 -28.09
N THR A 143 24.95 5.37 -26.92
CA THR A 143 26.37 5.75 -26.74
C THR A 143 27.24 4.60 -26.22
N GLY A 144 26.64 3.45 -25.92
CA GLY A 144 27.34 2.22 -25.52
C GLY A 144 26.71 1.51 -24.31
N HIS A 145 27.19 0.30 -24.02
CA HIS A 145 26.69 -0.49 -22.89
C HIS A 145 27.11 0.09 -21.53
N GLY A 146 28.31 0.68 -21.44
CA GLY A 146 28.82 1.28 -20.20
C GLY A 146 27.99 2.49 -19.76
N THR A 147 27.63 3.37 -20.70
CA THR A 147 26.79 4.54 -20.44
C THR A 147 25.36 4.15 -20.04
N ASN A 148 24.83 3.05 -20.60
CA ASN A 148 23.54 2.49 -20.16
C ASN A 148 23.56 2.04 -18.69
N VAL A 149 24.60 1.31 -18.27
CA VAL A 149 24.73 0.85 -16.86
C VAL A 149 24.90 2.04 -15.91
N ILE A 150 25.74 3.01 -16.27
CA ILE A 150 25.95 4.23 -15.46
C ILE A 150 24.65 5.03 -15.34
N ALA A 151 23.93 5.23 -16.44
CA ALA A 151 22.65 5.94 -16.43
C ALA A 151 21.58 5.19 -15.60
N GLY A 152 21.53 3.85 -15.71
CA GLY A 152 20.65 3.01 -14.91
C GLY A 152 20.90 3.15 -13.41
N LEU A 153 22.17 3.06 -12.98
CA LEU A 153 22.56 3.24 -11.59
C LEU A 153 22.28 4.66 -11.08
N ALA A 154 22.52 5.68 -11.91
CA ALA A 154 22.21 7.06 -11.55
C ALA A 154 20.70 7.26 -11.35
N VAL A 155 19.85 6.64 -12.17
CA VAL A 155 18.39 6.70 -12.02
C VAL A 155 17.92 5.88 -10.83
N SER A 156 18.51 4.71 -10.55
CA SER A 156 18.13 3.92 -9.36
C SER A 156 18.43 4.68 -8.07
N MET A 157 19.58 5.34 -7.96
CA MET A 157 19.92 6.20 -6.81
C MET A 157 18.96 7.39 -6.67
N LYS A 158 18.42 7.93 -7.77
CA LYS A 158 17.41 9.00 -7.73
C LYS A 158 16.02 8.48 -7.32
N SER A 159 15.69 7.25 -7.69
CA SER A 159 14.36 6.66 -7.46
C SER A 159 14.05 6.35 -5.99
N THR A 160 15.06 6.33 -5.11
CA THR A 160 14.87 6.06 -3.67
C THR A 160 14.43 7.29 -2.87
N ALA A 161 14.74 8.50 -3.35
CA ALA A 161 14.40 9.72 -2.62
C ALA A 161 12.87 9.97 -2.52
N PRO A 162 12.07 9.86 -3.60
CA PRO A 162 10.64 10.13 -3.51
C PRO A 162 9.86 9.16 -2.60
N PRO A 163 10.09 7.83 -2.63
CA PRO A 163 9.47 6.91 -1.66
C PRO A 163 9.81 7.25 -0.22
N VAL A 164 11.06 7.61 0.08
CA VAL A 164 11.49 8.00 1.44
C VAL A 164 10.78 9.28 1.89
N ILE A 165 10.69 10.29 1.03
CA ILE A 165 9.97 11.54 1.34
C ILE A 165 8.50 11.26 1.63
N VAL A 166 7.86 10.38 0.86
CA VAL A 166 6.46 10.00 1.06
C VAL A 166 6.25 9.22 2.36
N ILE A 167 7.21 8.41 2.79
CA ILE A 167 7.10 7.65 4.05
C ILE A 167 7.28 8.57 5.27
N VAL A 168 8.15 9.58 5.17
CA VAL A 168 8.48 10.49 6.29
C VAL A 168 7.52 11.68 6.40
N GLY A 169 7.02 12.17 5.27
CA GLY A 169 6.11 13.33 5.21
C GLY A 169 4.66 12.95 5.52
#